data_AF-A0A6N9AJ27-F1
#
_entry.id   AF-A0A6N9AJ27-F1
#
_cell.length_a   1.000
_cell.length_b   1.000
_cell.length_c   1.000
_cell.angle_alpha   90.00
_cell.angle_beta   90.00
_cell.angle_gamma   90.00
#
_symmetry.space_group_name_H-M   'P 1'
#
loop_
_entity.id
_entity.type
_entity.pdbx_description
1 polymer ?
#
loop_
_entity_poly.entity_id
_entity_poly.type
_entity_poly.pdbx_seq_one_letter_code
_entity_poly.pdbx_strand_id
1 'polypeptide(L)'
;MVPLLYALIAPVVGAFLYPVLHDQPRLTRAFDRIMYVVVPLLVMIQVFGHEITHHGWEPIGLVSLMGAMALGLLMPVAINHVSHGIAKKTGTLSIIAGFLGFFLHALLEGASLNTDQPINTLPIAVHRIAVGVMIWWILRPRFGAPIAMAGIAGLLVTTATGYFLSGVLANEFVGSSHFQAFVAGSLLHVIFHESRHGGPHSHDTSDSGDKHSHYEPSQ
;
A
#
# COMPACT_ATOMS: atom_id res chain seq x y z
N MET A 1 -19.18 2.19 16.81
CA MET A 1 -18.13 1.92 17.82
C MET A 1 -17.49 0.54 17.71
N VAL A 2 -18.25 -0.57 17.69
CA VAL A 2 -17.66 -1.92 17.55
C VAL A 2 -16.80 -2.09 16.28
N PRO A 3 -17.21 -1.65 15.08
CA PRO A 3 -16.37 -1.76 13.88
C PRO A 3 -15.03 -1.01 13.98
N LEU A 4 -15.02 0.13 14.68
CA LEU A 4 -13.81 0.92 14.93
C LEU A 4 -12.81 0.14 15.79
N LEU A 5 -13.27 -0.60 16.80
CA LEU A 5 -12.37 -1.39 17.65
C LEU A 5 -11.68 -2.50 16.83
N TYR A 6 -12.44 -3.24 16.01
CA TYR A 6 -11.86 -4.23 15.10
C TYR A 6 -10.85 -3.58 14.14
N ALA A 7 -11.22 -2.42 13.61
CA ALA A 7 -10.36 -1.64 12.75
C ALA A 7 -9.02 -1.25 13.42
N LEU A 8 -9.05 -0.84 14.68
CA LEU A 8 -7.82 -0.44 15.35
C LEU A 8 -6.98 -1.63 15.82
N ILE A 9 -7.61 -2.74 16.23
CA ILE A 9 -6.90 -3.91 16.76
C ILE A 9 -6.31 -4.78 15.64
N ALA A 10 -7.04 -5.02 14.55
CA ALA A 10 -6.62 -5.89 13.45
C ALA A 10 -5.22 -5.58 12.87
N PRO A 11 -4.85 -4.33 12.53
CA PRO A 11 -3.53 -4.03 11.97
C PRO A 11 -2.42 -4.15 13.02
N VAL A 12 -2.72 -3.90 14.30
CA VAL A 12 -1.77 -4.16 15.39
C VAL A 12 -1.49 -5.65 15.50
N VAL A 13 -2.54 -6.48 15.50
CA VAL A 13 -2.40 -7.95 15.49
C VAL A 13 -1.57 -8.40 14.29
N GLY A 14 -1.83 -7.86 13.09
CA GLY A 14 -1.03 -8.16 11.90
C GLY A 14 0.45 -7.81 12.05
N ALA A 15 0.77 -6.62 12.56
CA ALA A 15 2.15 -6.20 12.79
C ALA A 15 2.89 -7.12 13.78
N PHE A 16 2.23 -7.56 14.85
CA PHE A 16 2.80 -8.48 15.83
C PHE A 16 2.83 -9.95 15.38
N LEU A 17 1.98 -10.33 14.42
CA LEU A 17 1.97 -11.68 13.84
C LEU A 17 3.22 -11.90 12.97
N TYR A 18 3.71 -10.87 12.28
CA TYR A 18 4.83 -10.98 11.35
C TYR A 18 6.14 -11.49 11.98
N PRO A 19 6.64 -10.95 13.11
CA PRO A 19 7.84 -11.46 13.78
C PRO A 19 7.75 -12.95 14.13
N VAL A 20 6.57 -13.43 14.52
CA VAL A 20 6.33 -14.82 14.96
C VAL A 20 6.37 -15.81 13.79
N LEU A 21 6.06 -15.36 12.57
CA LEU A 21 6.17 -16.19 11.35
C LEU A 21 7.55 -16.10 10.67
N HIS A 22 8.42 -15.17 11.09
CA HIS A 22 9.65 -14.83 10.36
C HIS A 22 10.80 -15.84 10.56
N ASP A 23 10.72 -16.77 11.51
CA ASP A 23 11.84 -17.70 11.79
C ASP A 23 12.20 -18.64 10.62
N GLN A 24 11.41 -18.65 9.52
CA GLN A 24 11.66 -19.46 8.34
C GLN A 24 11.86 -18.65 7.05
N PRO A 25 13.06 -18.65 6.44
CA PRO A 25 13.37 -17.91 5.20
C PRO A 25 12.63 -18.42 3.95
N ARG A 26 11.96 -19.57 4.03
CA ARG A 26 11.04 -20.06 2.99
C ARG A 26 9.64 -19.47 3.16
N LEU A 27 9.19 -19.30 4.40
CA LEU A 27 7.86 -18.80 4.70
C LEU A 27 7.76 -17.30 4.43
N THR A 28 8.82 -16.54 4.70
CA THR A 28 8.91 -15.12 4.31
C THR A 28 8.82 -14.91 2.80
N ARG A 29 9.59 -15.65 2.00
CA ARG A 29 9.52 -15.54 0.52
C ARG A 29 8.19 -15.98 -0.08
N ALA A 30 7.47 -16.88 0.59
CA ALA A 30 6.11 -17.25 0.21
C ALA A 30 5.13 -16.13 0.60
N PHE A 31 5.27 -15.59 1.81
CA PHE A 31 4.45 -14.51 2.33
C PHE A 31 4.55 -13.24 1.47
N ASP A 32 5.77 -12.85 1.10
CA ASP A 32 6.02 -11.72 0.18
C ASP A 32 5.25 -11.90 -1.12
N ARG A 33 5.32 -13.09 -1.73
CA ARG A 33 4.60 -13.41 -2.97
C ARG A 33 3.09 -13.44 -2.81
N ILE A 34 2.60 -13.95 -1.69
CA ILE A 34 1.17 -14.02 -1.38
C ILE A 34 0.59 -12.62 -1.20
N MET A 35 1.31 -11.71 -0.51
CA MET A 35 0.83 -10.34 -0.30
C MET A 35 0.66 -9.55 -1.60
N TYR A 36 1.48 -9.78 -2.63
CA TYR A 36 1.30 -9.19 -3.96
C TYR A 36 0.01 -9.61 -4.67
N VAL A 37 -0.56 -10.74 -4.29
CA VAL A 37 -1.82 -11.23 -4.87
C VAL A 37 -2.97 -10.85 -3.97
N VAL A 38 -2.85 -11.12 -2.67
CA VAL A 38 -3.91 -10.97 -1.68
C VAL A 38 -4.30 -9.51 -1.49
N VAL A 39 -3.36 -8.58 -1.34
CA VAL A 39 -3.70 -7.18 -1.08
C VAL A 39 -4.43 -6.56 -2.28
N PRO A 40 -3.92 -6.67 -3.52
CA PRO A 40 -4.66 -6.19 -4.69
C PRO A 40 -6.02 -6.87 -4.87
N LEU A 41 -6.09 -8.18 -4.64
CA LEU A 41 -7.34 -8.92 -4.74
C LEU A 41 -8.37 -8.43 -3.72
N LEU A 42 -7.97 -8.20 -2.47
CA LEU A 42 -8.87 -7.68 -1.43
C LEU A 42 -9.37 -6.27 -1.74
N VAL A 43 -8.48 -5.41 -2.27
CA VAL A 43 -8.85 -4.06 -2.72
C VAL A 43 -9.85 -4.14 -3.88
N MET A 44 -9.61 -5.01 -4.86
CA MET A 44 -10.56 -5.24 -5.96
C MET A 44 -11.91 -5.73 -5.45
N ILE A 45 -11.93 -6.72 -4.55
CA ILE A 45 -13.17 -7.24 -3.97
C ILE A 45 -13.94 -6.15 -3.23
N GLN A 46 -13.27 -5.26 -2.50
CA GLN A 46 -13.94 -4.18 -1.79
C GLN A 46 -14.52 -3.12 -2.74
N VAL A 47 -13.73 -2.64 -3.70
CA VAL A 47 -14.15 -1.59 -4.62
C VAL A 47 -15.30 -2.07 -5.52
N PHE A 48 -15.14 -3.24 -6.14
CA PHE A 48 -16.18 -3.83 -6.99
C PHE A 48 -17.37 -4.32 -6.17
N GLY A 49 -17.14 -4.90 -4.99
CA GLY A 49 -18.22 -5.37 -4.12
C GLY A 49 -19.13 -4.23 -3.67
N HIS A 50 -18.55 -3.06 -3.37
CA HIS A 50 -19.32 -1.87 -3.02
C HIS A 50 -20.21 -1.41 -4.20
N GLU A 51 -19.65 -1.29 -5.40
CA GLU A 51 -20.40 -0.90 -6.61
C GLU A 51 -21.51 -1.89 -6.93
N ILE A 52 -21.21 -3.20 -6.96
CA ILE A 52 -22.19 -4.24 -7.29
C ILE A 52 -23.34 -4.27 -6.29
N THR A 53 -23.06 -4.02 -5.01
CA THR A 53 -24.10 -4.01 -3.97
C THR A 53 -25.04 -2.81 -4.09
N HIS A 54 -24.55 -1.65 -4.53
CA HIS A 54 -25.35 -0.41 -4.58
C HIS A 54 -25.97 -0.15 -5.96
N HIS A 55 -25.31 -0.56 -7.05
CA HIS A 55 -25.68 -0.25 -8.43
C HIS A 55 -25.91 -1.50 -9.29
N GLY A 56 -25.76 -2.71 -8.71
CA GLY A 56 -25.98 -3.96 -9.42
C GLY A 56 -24.88 -4.26 -10.46
N TRP A 57 -25.23 -5.07 -11.44
CA TRP A 57 -24.30 -5.50 -12.50
C TRP A 57 -24.36 -4.60 -13.74
N GLU A 58 -24.63 -3.31 -13.55
CA GLU A 58 -24.75 -2.36 -14.65
C GLU A 58 -23.40 -2.17 -15.34
N PRO A 59 -23.27 -2.49 -16.65
CA PRO A 59 -21.98 -2.48 -17.33
C PRO A 59 -21.38 -1.07 -17.41
N ILE A 60 -22.21 -0.03 -17.47
CA ILE A 60 -21.77 1.37 -17.54
C ILE A 60 -21.10 1.80 -16.23
N GLY A 61 -21.65 1.41 -15.07
CA GLY A 61 -21.07 1.69 -13.75
C GLY A 61 -19.70 1.02 -13.59
N LEU A 62 -19.61 -0.27 -13.94
CA LEU A 62 -18.37 -1.04 -13.87
C LEU A 62 -17.27 -0.48 -14.79
N VAL A 63 -17.61 -0.07 -16.02
CA VAL A 63 -16.65 0.56 -16.94
C VAL A 63 -16.15 1.90 -16.38
N SER A 64 -17.06 2.71 -15.82
CA SER A 64 -16.70 3.98 -15.20
C SER A 64 -15.78 3.80 -13.99
N LEU A 65 -16.05 2.80 -13.16
CA LEU A 65 -15.23 2.41 -12.02
C LEU A 65 -13.83 1.96 -12.44
N MET A 66 -13.74 1.09 -13.47
CA MET A 66 -12.47 0.67 -14.04
C MET A 66 -11.68 1.86 -14.61
N GLY A 67 -12.36 2.82 -15.24
CA GLY A 67 -11.76 4.07 -15.72
C GLY A 67 -11.13 4.87 -14.57
N ALA A 68 -11.86 5.09 -13.48
CA ALA A 68 -11.35 5.79 -12.30
C ALA A 68 -10.15 5.07 -11.68
N MET A 69 -10.19 3.74 -11.60
CA MET A 69 -9.08 2.93 -11.10
C MET A 69 -7.84 2.98 -11.98
N ALA A 70 -8.01 2.91 -13.30
CA ALA A 70 -6.92 3.05 -14.26
C ALA A 70 -6.28 4.44 -14.16
N LEU A 71 -7.08 5.51 -14.03
CA LEU A 71 -6.58 6.86 -13.79
C LEU A 71 -5.77 6.95 -12.49
N GLY A 72 -6.25 6.32 -11.42
CA GLY A 72 -5.52 6.20 -10.16
C GLY A 72 -4.16 5.52 -10.33
N LEU A 73 -4.11 4.40 -11.05
CA LEU A 73 -2.90 3.63 -11.31
C LEU A 73 -1.87 4.42 -12.14
N LEU A 74 -2.35 5.25 -13.06
CA LEU A 74 -1.51 6.07 -13.94
C LEU A 74 -1.06 7.38 -13.30
N MET A 75 -1.75 7.86 -12.27
CA MET A 75 -1.46 9.15 -11.63
C MET A 75 -0.02 9.25 -11.09
N PRO A 76 0.52 8.27 -10.35
CA PRO A 76 1.92 8.31 -9.91
C PRO A 76 2.92 8.26 -11.07
N VAL A 77 2.59 7.56 -12.16
CA VAL A 77 3.41 7.52 -13.38
C VAL A 77 3.44 8.89 -14.05
N ALA A 78 2.29 9.55 -14.15
CA ALA A 78 2.17 10.88 -14.74
C ALA A 78 2.97 11.93 -13.93
N ILE A 79 2.89 11.88 -12.59
CA ILE A 79 3.73 12.72 -11.71
C ILE A 79 5.21 12.50 -12.02
N ASN A 80 5.63 11.23 -12.10
CA ASN A 80 7.01 10.91 -12.38
C ASN A 80 7.45 11.43 -13.76
N HIS A 81 6.63 11.25 -14.80
CA HIS A 81 6.97 11.63 -16.17
C HIS A 81 7.07 13.16 -16.35
N VAL A 82 6.18 13.93 -15.72
CA VAL A 82 6.24 15.41 -15.70
C VAL A 82 7.46 15.90 -14.92
N SER A 83 7.84 15.20 -13.84
CA SER A 83 8.97 15.59 -12.99
C SER A 83 10.37 15.31 -13.57
N HIS A 84 10.49 14.44 -14.59
CA HIS A 84 11.77 14.19 -15.27
C HIS A 84 12.34 15.45 -15.96
N GLY A 85 11.51 16.45 -16.22
CA GLY A 85 11.96 17.74 -16.75
C GLY A 85 12.61 18.68 -15.73
N ILE A 86 12.50 18.42 -14.41
CA ILE A 86 12.81 19.45 -13.40
C ILE A 86 13.91 19.07 -12.38
N ALA A 87 14.12 17.81 -11.94
CA ALA A 87 15.26 17.51 -11.05
C ALA A 87 15.56 16.01 -10.84
N LYS A 88 16.83 15.70 -10.54
CA LYS A 88 17.41 14.40 -10.12
C LYS A 88 16.82 13.75 -8.83
N LYS A 89 15.61 14.13 -8.37
CA LYS A 89 14.96 13.64 -7.13
C LYS A 89 13.59 12.98 -7.39
N THR A 90 13.46 12.24 -8.49
CA THR A 90 12.20 11.62 -8.93
C THR A 90 11.70 10.51 -8.02
N GLY A 91 12.59 9.75 -7.36
CA GLY A 91 12.19 8.65 -6.46
C GLY A 91 11.41 9.11 -5.21
N THR A 92 11.68 10.31 -4.70
CA THR A 92 11.04 10.80 -3.46
C THR A 92 9.58 11.21 -3.67
N LEU A 93 9.22 11.72 -4.86
CA LEU A 93 7.86 12.17 -5.14
C LEU A 93 6.86 11.00 -5.18
N SER A 94 7.23 9.87 -5.80
CA SER A 94 6.38 8.68 -5.86
C SER A 94 6.14 8.09 -4.47
N ILE A 95 7.15 8.12 -3.59
CA ILE A 95 7.03 7.67 -2.20
C ILE A 95 6.08 8.60 -1.43
N ILE A 96 6.21 9.91 -1.58
CA ILE A 96 5.31 10.88 -0.93
C ILE A 96 3.87 10.69 -1.42
N ALA A 97 3.67 10.55 -2.74
CA ALA A 97 2.35 10.31 -3.32
C ALA A 97 1.74 9.00 -2.80
N GLY A 98 2.56 7.95 -2.62
CA GLY A 98 2.11 6.69 -2.06
C GLY A 98 1.71 6.76 -0.59
N PHE A 99 2.50 7.45 0.24
CA PHE A 99 2.12 7.70 1.64
C PHE A 99 0.86 8.55 1.75
N LEU A 100 0.73 9.59 0.91
CA LEU A 100 -0.47 10.42 0.89
C LEU A 100 -1.70 9.60 0.48
N GLY A 101 -1.61 8.79 -0.58
CA GLY A 101 -2.67 7.88 -0.99
C GLY A 101 -3.03 6.87 0.10
N PHE A 102 -2.04 6.37 0.84
CA PHE A 102 -2.24 5.45 1.95
C PHE A 102 -3.01 6.09 3.11
N PHE A 103 -2.62 7.30 3.52
CA PHE A 103 -3.35 8.02 4.56
C PHE A 103 -4.74 8.44 4.11
N LEU A 104 -4.91 8.92 2.88
CA LEU A 104 -6.23 9.23 2.32
C LEU A 104 -7.13 7.99 2.30
N HIS A 105 -6.62 6.84 1.86
CA HIS A 105 -7.36 5.58 1.90
C HIS A 105 -7.78 5.19 3.33
N ALA A 106 -6.85 5.24 4.28
CA ALA A 106 -7.13 4.93 5.69
C ALA A 106 -8.16 5.89 6.31
N LEU A 107 -8.17 7.16 5.88
CA LEU A 107 -9.13 8.16 6.32
C LEU A 107 -10.53 7.83 5.81
N LEU A 108 -10.68 7.50 4.53
CA LEU A 108 -11.96 7.15 3.91
C LEU A 108 -12.49 5.82 4.44
N GLU A 109 -11.62 4.84 4.65
CA GLU A 109 -11.97 3.57 5.31
C GLU A 109 -12.46 3.84 6.74
N GLY A 110 -11.78 4.70 7.50
CA GLY A 110 -12.23 5.11 8.82
C GLY A 110 -13.63 5.72 8.81
N ALA A 111 -13.89 6.60 7.85
CA ALA A 111 -15.18 7.27 7.71
C ALA A 111 -16.31 6.30 7.34
N SER A 112 -16.04 5.27 6.52
CA SER A 112 -17.04 4.27 6.12
C SER A 112 -17.47 3.36 7.27
N LEU A 113 -16.68 3.23 8.34
CA LEU A 113 -17.03 2.47 9.54
C LEU A 113 -18.14 3.13 10.38
N ASN A 114 -18.43 4.41 10.13
CA ASN A 114 -19.47 5.17 10.81
C ASN A 114 -20.70 5.34 9.91
N THR A 115 -21.30 4.20 9.55
CA THR A 115 -22.54 4.11 8.77
C THR A 115 -23.61 3.40 9.59
N ASP A 116 -24.87 3.73 9.33
CA ASP A 116 -26.03 3.10 9.96
C ASP A 116 -26.32 1.69 9.38
N GLN A 117 -25.62 1.31 8.31
CA GLN A 117 -25.77 0.00 7.68
C GLN A 117 -25.08 -1.10 8.49
N PRO A 118 -25.67 -2.31 8.58
CA PRO A 118 -25.03 -3.45 9.22
C PRO A 118 -23.76 -3.86 8.45
N ILE A 119 -22.60 -3.64 9.06
CA ILE A 119 -21.30 -3.98 8.47
C ILE A 119 -20.86 -5.37 8.95
N ASN A 120 -20.49 -6.24 8.00
CA ASN A 120 -19.76 -7.47 8.32
C ASN A 120 -18.30 -7.10 8.68
N THR A 121 -17.92 -7.33 9.93
CA THR A 121 -16.60 -6.96 10.45
C THR A 121 -15.48 -7.91 10.02
N LEU A 122 -15.81 -9.12 9.55
CA LEU A 122 -14.81 -10.13 9.20
C LEU A 122 -13.96 -9.75 7.97
N PRO A 123 -14.52 -9.33 6.82
CA PRO A 123 -13.74 -8.87 5.67
C PRO A 123 -12.84 -7.68 6.02
N ILE A 124 -13.34 -6.77 6.86
CA ILE A 124 -12.59 -5.60 7.34
C ILE A 124 -11.41 -6.07 8.20
N ALA A 125 -11.63 -6.95 9.17
CA ALA A 125 -10.58 -7.46 10.03
C ALA A 125 -9.49 -8.19 9.23
N VAL A 126 -9.87 -9.03 8.26
CA VAL A 126 -8.92 -9.77 7.41
C VAL A 126 -8.07 -8.81 6.57
N HIS A 127 -8.70 -7.86 5.89
CA HIS A 127 -7.99 -6.85 5.11
C HIS A 127 -7.01 -6.05 5.98
N ARG A 128 -7.43 -5.64 7.18
CA ARG A 128 -6.62 -4.82 8.06
C ARG A 128 -5.48 -5.57 8.74
N ILE A 129 -5.65 -6.86 9.03
CA ILE A 129 -4.54 -7.72 9.44
C ILE A 129 -3.50 -7.74 8.31
N ALA A 130 -3.91 -7.95 7.06
CA ALA A 130 -2.99 -7.94 5.92
C ALA A 130 -2.27 -6.60 5.76
N VAL A 131 -2.98 -5.47 5.92
CA VAL A 131 -2.38 -4.12 5.90
C VAL A 131 -1.36 -3.94 7.02
N GLY A 132 -1.67 -4.36 8.26
CA GLY A 132 -0.76 -4.27 9.40
C GLY A 132 0.51 -5.08 9.19
N VAL A 133 0.39 -6.30 8.66
CA VAL A 133 1.54 -7.11 8.27
C VAL A 133 2.37 -6.40 7.20
N MET A 134 1.72 -5.85 6.16
CA MET A 134 2.39 -5.19 5.04
C MET A 134 3.21 -3.98 5.50
N ILE A 135 2.65 -3.12 6.35
CA ILE A 135 3.36 -1.94 6.88
C ILE A 135 4.59 -2.38 7.66
N TRP A 136 4.43 -3.36 8.54
CA TRP A 136 5.54 -3.88 9.33
C TRP A 136 6.62 -4.49 8.44
N TRP A 137 6.21 -5.25 7.42
CA TRP A 137 7.10 -5.90 6.46
C TRP A 137 7.91 -4.91 5.61
N ILE A 138 7.30 -3.82 5.13
CA ILE A 138 7.99 -2.83 4.28
C ILE A 138 8.91 -1.94 5.12
N LEU A 139 8.42 -1.44 6.27
CA LEU A 139 9.14 -0.41 7.02
C LEU A 139 10.25 -1.01 7.90
N ARG A 140 10.04 -2.17 8.53
CA ARG A 140 10.99 -2.72 9.51
C ARG A 140 12.36 -3.06 8.92
N PRO A 141 12.48 -3.76 7.77
CA PRO A 141 13.79 -4.13 7.21
C PRO A 141 14.59 -2.92 6.70
N ARG A 142 13.91 -1.83 6.31
CA ARG A 142 14.54 -0.66 5.69
C ARG A 142 14.87 0.44 6.68
N PHE A 143 13.99 0.65 7.66
CA PHE A 143 14.02 1.80 8.55
C PHE A 143 14.01 1.42 10.04
N GLY A 144 13.93 0.11 10.35
CA GLY A 144 13.89 -0.40 11.71
C GLY A 144 12.50 -0.37 12.35
N ALA A 145 12.43 -0.94 13.55
CA ALA A 145 11.18 -1.08 14.31
C ALA A 145 10.50 0.25 14.70
N PRO A 146 11.23 1.33 15.09
CA PRO A 146 10.58 2.58 15.49
C PRO A 146 9.75 3.21 14.37
N ILE A 147 10.27 3.19 13.14
CA ILE A 147 9.57 3.76 11.98
C ILE A 147 8.38 2.87 11.58
N ALA A 148 8.51 1.54 11.65
CA ALA A 148 7.38 0.63 11.45
C ALA A 148 6.25 0.88 12.46
N MET A 149 6.58 1.06 13.74
CA MET A 149 5.61 1.42 14.78
C MET A 149 4.95 2.78 14.51
N ALA A 150 5.72 3.78 14.07
CA ALA A 150 5.17 5.08 13.69
C ALA A 150 4.20 4.98 12.50
N GLY A 151 4.49 4.11 11.52
CA GLY A 151 3.60 3.82 10.40
C GLY A 151 2.26 3.21 10.85
N ILE A 152 2.30 2.22 11.74
CA ILE A 152 1.10 1.64 12.34
C ILE A 152 0.33 2.68 13.14
N ALA A 153 1.00 3.47 13.99
CA ALA A 153 0.36 4.53 14.76
C ALA A 153 -0.32 5.58 13.86
N GLY A 154 0.36 6.00 12.78
CA GLY A 154 -0.19 6.91 11.78
C GLY A 154 -1.46 6.36 11.11
N LEU A 155 -1.45 5.07 10.75
CA LEU A 155 -2.65 4.38 10.23
C LEU A 155 -3.80 4.46 11.23
N LEU A 156 -3.56 4.11 12.50
CA LEU A 156 -4.58 4.10 13.55
C LEU A 156 -5.20 5.49 13.77
N VAL A 157 -4.35 6.52 13.89
CA VAL A 157 -4.78 7.91 14.05
C VAL A 157 -5.61 8.36 12.85
N THR A 158 -5.17 8.03 11.64
CA THR A 158 -5.87 8.42 10.42
C THR A 158 -7.23 7.72 10.29
N THR A 159 -7.32 6.42 10.58
CA THR A 159 -8.62 5.71 10.64
C THR A 159 -9.56 6.32 11.68
N ALA A 160 -9.07 6.58 12.89
CA ALA A 160 -9.88 7.19 13.95
C ALA A 160 -10.37 8.58 13.53
N THR A 161 -9.49 9.38 12.92
CA THR A 161 -9.84 10.70 12.40
C THR A 161 -10.95 10.59 11.35
N GLY A 162 -10.85 9.66 10.41
CA GLY A 162 -11.88 9.40 9.40
C GLY A 162 -13.23 9.04 10.03
N TYR A 163 -13.22 8.16 11.03
CA TYR A 163 -14.43 7.74 11.74
C TYR A 163 -15.17 8.92 12.39
N PHE A 164 -14.44 9.84 13.03
CA PHE A 164 -15.04 11.00 13.68
C PHE A 164 -15.41 12.12 12.68
N LEU A 165 -14.69 12.24 11.57
CA LEU A 165 -14.99 13.20 10.50
C LEU A 165 -16.01 12.65 9.48
N SER A 166 -16.60 11.47 9.71
CA SER A 166 -17.47 10.81 8.75
C SER A 166 -18.63 11.70 8.29
N GLY A 167 -19.24 12.49 9.19
CA GLY A 167 -20.33 13.39 8.82
C GLY A 167 -19.94 14.48 7.81
N VAL A 168 -18.67 14.93 7.82
CA VAL A 168 -18.13 15.89 6.86
C VAL A 168 -17.72 15.19 5.57
N LEU A 169 -17.20 13.96 5.67
CA LEU A 169 -16.66 13.19 4.54
C LEU A 169 -17.75 12.40 3.77
N ALA A 170 -18.89 12.12 4.40
CA ALA A 170 -19.93 11.21 3.91
C ALA A 170 -20.50 11.62 2.55
N ASN A 171 -20.75 12.92 2.37
CA ASN A 171 -21.45 13.42 1.18
C ASN A 171 -20.54 13.64 -0.04
N GLU A 172 -19.22 13.81 0.15
CA GLU A 172 -18.32 14.15 -0.96
C GLU A 172 -17.37 13.03 -1.36
N PHE A 173 -16.94 12.17 -0.43
CA PHE A 173 -15.82 11.25 -0.69
C PHE A 173 -16.09 9.79 -0.32
N VAL A 174 -16.87 9.53 0.73
CA VAL A 174 -17.08 8.17 1.25
C VAL A 174 -18.09 7.38 0.40
N GLY A 175 -19.10 8.05 -0.17
CA GLY A 175 -20.09 7.43 -1.06
C GLY A 175 -19.70 7.37 -2.54
N SER A 176 -18.57 7.95 -2.94
CA SER A 176 -18.14 7.94 -4.35
C SER A 176 -17.28 6.71 -4.64
N SER A 177 -17.88 5.69 -5.27
CA SER A 177 -17.18 4.48 -5.71
C SER A 177 -16.02 4.81 -6.66
N HIS A 178 -16.16 5.85 -7.48
CA HIS A 178 -15.09 6.36 -8.36
C HIS A 178 -13.89 6.91 -7.60
N PHE A 179 -14.12 7.68 -6.52
CA PHE A 179 -13.01 8.20 -5.72
C PHE A 179 -12.27 7.08 -5.00
N GLN A 180 -13.00 6.10 -4.46
CA GLN A 180 -12.40 4.91 -3.86
C GLN A 180 -11.61 4.09 -4.88
N ALA A 181 -12.13 3.92 -6.09
CA ALA A 181 -11.45 3.23 -7.18
C ALA A 181 -10.16 3.96 -7.61
N PHE A 182 -10.22 5.28 -7.72
CA PHE A 182 -9.04 6.11 -8.02
C PHE A 182 -7.96 5.98 -6.94
N VAL A 183 -8.32 6.12 -5.66
CA VAL A 183 -7.38 5.96 -4.53
C VAL A 183 -6.80 4.54 -4.51
N ALA A 184 -7.64 3.52 -4.70
CA ALA A 184 -7.23 2.12 -4.80
C ALA A 184 -6.22 1.90 -5.93
N GLY A 185 -6.49 2.42 -7.13
CA GLY A 185 -5.57 2.35 -8.27
C GLY A 185 -4.20 2.97 -7.97
N SER A 186 -4.17 4.13 -7.32
CA SER A 186 -2.93 4.82 -6.95
C SER A 186 -2.08 4.03 -5.95
N LEU A 187 -2.74 3.34 -5.00
CA LEU A 187 -2.07 2.49 -4.02
C LEU A 187 -1.50 1.22 -4.63
N LEU A 188 -2.22 0.61 -5.57
CA LEU A 188 -1.71 -0.55 -6.31
C LEU A 188 -0.40 -0.21 -7.01
N HIS A 189 -0.33 0.96 -7.67
CA HIS A 189 0.89 1.41 -8.32
C HIS A 189 2.08 1.41 -7.34
N VAL A 190 1.89 1.99 -6.15
CA VAL A 190 2.94 2.14 -5.13
C VAL A 190 3.42 0.80 -4.62
N ILE A 191 2.51 -0.14 -4.34
CA ILE A 191 2.85 -1.51 -3.90
C ILE A 191 3.69 -2.22 -4.96
N PHE A 192 3.33 -2.10 -6.24
CA PHE A 192 4.10 -2.71 -7.35
C PHE A 192 5.45 -2.00 -7.61
N HIS A 193 5.58 -0.71 -7.27
CA HIS A 193 6.82 0.03 -7.49
C HIS A 193 7.83 -0.16 -6.35
N GLU A 194 7.39 -0.10 -5.09
CA GLU A 194 8.27 -0.16 -3.90
C GLU A 194 8.92 -1.54 -3.72
N SER A 195 8.25 -2.57 -4.22
CA SER A 195 8.65 -3.98 -4.15
C SER A 195 9.80 -4.36 -5.09
N ARG A 196 9.89 -3.70 -6.25
CA ARG A 196 10.92 -3.99 -7.25
C ARG A 196 12.32 -3.53 -6.83
N HIS A 197 12.43 -2.57 -5.93
CA HIS A 197 13.71 -2.04 -5.43
C HIS A 197 14.22 -2.73 -4.15
N GLY A 198 13.52 -3.75 -3.64
CA GLY A 198 13.91 -4.51 -2.44
C GLY A 198 14.48 -5.91 -2.70
N GLY A 199 14.86 -6.24 -3.93
CA GLY A 199 15.52 -7.51 -4.24
C GLY A 199 16.91 -7.56 -3.60
N PRO A 200 17.29 -8.65 -2.90
CA PRO A 200 18.61 -8.75 -2.28
C PRO A 200 19.68 -8.68 -3.38
N HIS A 201 20.62 -7.75 -3.18
CA HIS A 201 21.85 -7.65 -3.96
C HIS A 201 22.48 -9.02 -4.14
N SER A 202 22.64 -9.45 -5.40
CA SER A 202 23.57 -10.51 -5.75
C SER A 202 25.00 -10.00 -5.50
N HIS A 203 25.71 -10.76 -4.67
CA HIS A 203 27.11 -10.63 -4.27
C HIS A 203 28.07 -10.00 -5.29
N ASP A 204 28.79 -8.98 -4.83
CA ASP A 204 30.19 -8.72 -5.18
C ASP A 204 31.06 -9.87 -4.61
N THR A 205 31.86 -10.52 -5.46
CA THR A 205 33.12 -11.18 -5.08
C THR A 205 34.09 -11.26 -6.27
N SER A 206 35.12 -10.40 -6.26
CA SER A 206 36.53 -10.68 -6.61
C SER A 206 37.23 -9.32 -6.73
N ASP A 207 37.65 -8.74 -5.62
CA ASP A 207 38.99 -8.89 -5.05
C ASP A 207 40.13 -8.52 -6.02
N SER A 208 40.98 -7.66 -5.48
CA SER A 208 42.01 -6.90 -6.16
C SER A 208 43.27 -7.75 -6.34
N GLY A 209 43.81 -7.81 -7.56
CA GLY A 209 45.09 -8.42 -7.86
C GLY A 209 45.92 -7.51 -8.77
N ASP A 210 46.90 -6.88 -8.15
CA ASP A 210 48.01 -6.08 -8.68
C ASP A 210 48.33 -6.10 -10.19
N LYS A 211 48.42 -4.87 -10.72
CA LYS A 211 49.55 -4.32 -11.49
C LYS A 211 50.45 -5.35 -12.20
N HIS A 212 50.18 -5.63 -13.47
CA HIS A 212 51.25 -5.98 -14.41
C HIS A 212 51.71 -4.73 -15.16
N SER A 213 52.96 -4.36 -14.88
CA SER A 213 53.70 -3.25 -15.47
C SER A 213 53.88 -3.42 -16.97
N HIS A 214 53.52 -2.39 -17.72
CA HIS A 214 54.17 -2.06 -18.99
C HIS A 214 55.61 -1.62 -18.71
N TYR A 215 56.60 -2.36 -19.22
CA TYR A 215 57.93 -1.84 -19.52
C TYR A 215 58.55 -2.65 -20.68
N GLU A 216 58.42 -2.12 -21.89
CA GLU A 216 59.34 -2.39 -22.99
C GLU A 216 60.19 -1.14 -23.21
N PRO A 217 61.52 -1.29 -23.19
CA PRO A 217 62.34 -0.56 -24.14
C PRO A 217 63.42 -1.45 -24.76
N SER A 218 63.52 -1.28 -26.08
CA SER A 218 64.66 -1.51 -26.98
C SER A 218 66.05 -1.61 -26.34
N GLN A 219 66.76 -2.71 -26.58
CA GLN A 219 67.95 -2.83 -27.45
C GLN A 219 68.40 -4.30 -27.54
#